data_AF-A0A849W522-F1
#
_entry.id   AF-A0A849W522-F1
#
_cell.length_a   1.000
_cell.length_b   1.000
_cell.length_c   1.000
_cell.angle_alpha   90.00
_cell.angle_beta   90.00
_cell.angle_gamma   90.00
#
_symmetry.space_group_name_H-M   'P 1'
#
loop_
_entity.id
_entity.type
_entity.pdbx_description
1 polymer ?
#
loop_
_entity_poly.entity_id
_entity_poly.type
_entity_poly.pdbx_seq_one_letter_code
_entity_poly.pdbx_strand_id
1 'polypeptide(L)'
;MSNLDCQCLAIGSWQVASLPRIFELPAWAVSACHDWVTKWERHFTPEETFVSQAFNTHSMLVKVDLGHVDESTRRVSIFGVDDAPDGLGVACRVNQDFATKLQDVLASWPRVRSLVLDKASDDHVWLGQPLSLLELGSCQDLLLVRSAQNSQALATFASRSITPCANRNLRCWGQAVGLWSPVQTADQLPWKQGFVLKPRQGMSCRDVMIWRKGRYRGSSSRSQIHETLNRQGLMYCQNFIEPMRCPFLCNGKDWLMVLRAFFAFDVTAMKYRYLGGFWLSREENIRLHGSTDAVVGPLQ
;
A
#
# COMPACT_ATOMS: atom_id res chain seq x y z
N MET A 1 -1.77 -32.67 0.13
CA MET A 1 -2.57 -31.43 0.05
C MET A 1 -4.02 -31.85 -0.01
N SER A 2 -4.74 -31.80 1.11
CA SER A 2 -6.20 -31.75 1.05
C SER A 2 -6.58 -30.49 0.28
N ASN A 3 -7.52 -30.60 -0.66
CA ASN A 3 -7.93 -29.55 -1.59
C ASN A 3 -8.22 -28.25 -0.83
N LEU A 4 -7.30 -27.29 -0.87
CA LEU A 4 -7.62 -25.90 -0.58
C LEU A 4 -8.37 -25.39 -1.80
N ASP A 5 -9.63 -25.01 -1.61
CA ASP A 5 -10.49 -24.42 -2.65
C ASP A 5 -9.97 -23.01 -3.01
N CYS A 6 -8.81 -22.97 -3.66
CA CYS A 6 -8.23 -21.75 -4.19
C CYS A 6 -8.94 -21.37 -5.49
N GLN A 7 -9.37 -20.11 -5.61
CA GLN A 7 -9.83 -19.57 -6.88
C GLN A 7 -8.71 -18.74 -7.51
N CYS A 8 -8.46 -18.89 -8.81
CA CYS A 8 -7.51 -18.03 -9.51
C CYS A 8 -8.22 -16.72 -9.89
N LEU A 9 -7.68 -15.59 -9.44
CA LEU A 9 -8.18 -14.25 -9.76
C LEU A 9 -7.21 -13.56 -10.73
N ALA A 10 -7.73 -13.13 -11.87
CA ALA A 10 -7.06 -12.24 -12.80
C ALA A 10 -7.71 -10.85 -12.73
N ILE A 11 -6.98 -9.85 -12.20
CA ILE A 11 -7.48 -8.49 -11.98
C ILE A 11 -6.41 -7.47 -12.38
N GLY A 12 -6.59 -6.83 -13.53
CA GLY A 12 -5.56 -5.93 -14.08
C GLY A 12 -4.26 -6.69 -14.32
N SER A 13 -3.16 -6.28 -13.68
CA SER A 13 -1.88 -7.02 -13.72
C SER A 13 -1.75 -8.12 -12.67
N TRP A 14 -2.73 -8.28 -11.78
CA TRP A 14 -2.67 -9.28 -10.73
C TRP A 14 -3.16 -10.63 -11.25
N GLN A 15 -2.36 -11.66 -11.04
CA GLN A 15 -2.75 -13.06 -11.16
C GLN A 15 -2.43 -13.69 -9.82
N VAL A 16 -3.44 -13.93 -8.99
CA VAL A 16 -3.27 -14.41 -7.61
C VAL A 16 -4.26 -15.51 -7.30
N ALA A 17 -3.86 -16.45 -6.45
CA ALA A 17 -4.79 -17.38 -5.86
C ALA A 17 -5.52 -16.70 -4.68
N SER A 18 -6.83 -16.88 -4.56
CA SER A 18 -7.60 -16.43 -3.41
C SER A 18 -8.03 -17.59 -2.53
N LEU A 19 -8.05 -17.35 -1.23
CA LEU A 19 -8.60 -18.24 -0.22
C LEU A 19 -9.73 -17.52 0.54
N PRO A 20 -10.88 -18.17 0.75
CA PRO A 20 -12.00 -17.59 1.50
C PRO A 20 -11.77 -17.68 3.03
N ARG A 21 -10.54 -17.46 3.49
CA ARG A 21 -10.17 -17.45 4.91
C ARG A 21 -10.02 -16.01 5.36
N ILE A 22 -10.87 -15.60 6.30
CA ILE A 22 -10.86 -14.25 6.86
C ILE A 22 -9.78 -14.15 7.92
N PHE A 23 -8.96 -13.11 7.83
CA PHE A 23 -8.17 -12.64 8.96
C PHE A 23 -8.94 -11.48 9.59
N GLU A 24 -9.35 -11.62 10.85
CA GLU A 24 -10.00 -10.56 11.60
C GLU A 24 -8.95 -9.67 12.27
N LEU A 25 -8.98 -8.38 12.00
CA LEU A 25 -8.13 -7.41 12.66
C LEU A 25 -8.82 -6.93 13.94
N PRO A 26 -8.23 -7.14 15.13
CA PRO A 26 -8.86 -6.69 16.37
C PRO A 26 -9.12 -5.19 16.37
N ALA A 27 -10.18 -4.76 17.05
CA ALA A 27 -10.55 -3.34 17.14
C ALA A 27 -9.41 -2.44 17.61
N TRP A 28 -8.55 -2.93 18.51
CA TRP A 28 -7.37 -2.19 18.98
C TRP A 28 -6.32 -1.99 17.89
N ALA A 29 -6.15 -2.96 16.99
CA ALA A 29 -5.21 -2.87 15.87
C ALA A 29 -5.77 -1.95 14.78
N VAL A 30 -7.08 -1.97 14.53
CA VAL A 30 -7.76 -0.98 13.68
C VAL A 30 -7.56 0.44 14.22
N SER A 31 -7.73 0.64 15.52
CA SER A 31 -7.46 1.93 16.18
C SER A 31 -6.00 2.36 15.99
N ALA A 32 -5.05 1.45 16.18
CA ALA A 32 -3.63 1.75 15.96
C ALA A 32 -3.32 2.11 14.50
N CYS A 33 -4.01 1.49 13.53
CA CYS A 33 -3.92 1.90 12.12
C CYS A 33 -4.49 3.30 11.89
N HIS A 34 -5.60 3.67 12.53
CA HIS A 34 -6.11 5.05 12.49
C HIS A 34 -5.10 6.05 13.06
N ASP A 35 -4.41 5.71 14.14
CA ASP A 35 -3.36 6.56 14.70
C ASP A 35 -2.21 6.76 13.70
N TRP A 36 -1.84 5.72 12.96
CA TRP A 36 -0.84 5.82 11.89
C TRP A 36 -1.31 6.68 10.71
N VAL A 37 -2.56 6.55 10.29
CA VAL A 37 -3.15 7.43 9.26
C VAL A 37 -3.16 8.88 9.73
N THR A 38 -3.53 9.15 10.99
CA THR A 38 -3.52 10.50 11.57
C THR A 38 -2.10 11.08 11.63
N LYS A 39 -1.10 10.26 12.02
CA LYS A 39 0.31 10.67 12.01
C LYS A 39 0.81 10.96 10.59
N TRP A 40 0.44 10.13 9.62
CA TRP A 40 0.77 10.35 8.21
C TRP A 40 0.16 11.67 7.72
N GLU A 41 -1.12 11.91 7.98
CA GLU A 41 -1.84 13.11 7.55
C GLU A 41 -1.18 14.39 8.08
N ARG A 42 -0.72 14.41 9.33
CA ARG A 42 -0.05 15.58 9.93
C ARG A 42 1.32 15.92 9.35
N HIS A 43 1.97 14.97 8.66
CA HIS A 43 3.37 15.10 8.22
C HIS A 43 3.55 14.90 6.72
N PHE A 44 2.46 14.84 5.97
CA PHE A 44 2.50 14.74 4.52
C PHE A 44 2.88 16.08 3.89
N THR A 45 3.58 16.05 2.74
CA THR A 45 3.91 17.27 2.00
C THR A 45 2.65 17.80 1.32
N PRO A 46 2.15 19.00 1.65
CA PRO A 46 0.94 19.52 1.05
C PRO A 46 1.02 19.59 -0.48
N GLU A 47 -0.09 19.29 -1.12
CA GLU A 47 -0.32 19.47 -2.56
C GLU A 47 -1.74 20.04 -2.72
N GLU A 48 -1.92 21.02 -3.60
CA GLU A 48 -3.22 21.66 -3.85
C GLU A 48 -4.10 20.79 -4.75
N THR A 49 -4.45 19.60 -4.25
CA THR A 49 -5.39 18.71 -4.92
C THR A 49 -6.84 19.09 -4.62
N PHE A 50 -7.80 18.58 -5.40
CA PHE A 50 -9.22 18.74 -5.08
C PHE A 50 -9.53 18.33 -3.64
N VAL A 51 -9.08 17.14 -3.23
CA VAL A 51 -9.34 16.60 -1.89
C VAL A 51 -8.74 17.46 -0.78
N SER A 52 -7.56 18.03 -1.01
CA SER A 52 -6.89 18.94 -0.08
C SER A 52 -7.66 20.25 0.08
N GLN A 53 -8.09 20.85 -1.04
CA GLN A 53 -8.83 22.10 -1.03
C GLN A 53 -10.25 21.95 -0.48
N ALA A 54 -10.95 20.87 -0.86
CA ALA A 54 -12.36 20.67 -0.49
C ALA A 54 -12.53 20.14 0.93
N PHE A 55 -11.63 19.28 1.40
CA PHE A 55 -11.83 18.52 2.64
C PHE A 55 -10.66 18.62 3.63
N ASN A 56 -9.62 19.39 3.32
CA ASN A 56 -8.43 19.55 4.16
C ASN A 56 -7.77 18.20 4.51
N THR A 57 -7.73 17.28 3.55
CA THR A 57 -7.05 15.99 3.67
C THR A 57 -6.24 15.67 2.41
N HIS A 58 -5.20 14.85 2.54
CA HIS A 58 -4.23 14.66 1.45
C HIS A 58 -4.70 13.66 0.40
N SER A 59 -5.55 12.71 0.78
CA SER A 59 -6.00 11.65 -0.11
C SER A 59 -7.38 11.14 0.30
N MET A 60 -8.22 10.82 -0.67
CA MET A 60 -9.47 10.10 -0.40
C MET A 60 -9.19 8.68 0.12
N LEU A 61 -8.11 8.04 -0.33
CA LEU A 61 -7.84 6.62 -0.08
C LEU A 61 -6.44 6.43 0.46
N VAL A 62 -6.32 5.68 1.55
CA VAL A 62 -5.03 5.29 2.09
C VAL A 62 -5.00 3.81 2.42
N LYS A 63 -3.81 3.22 2.35
CA LYS A 63 -3.57 1.83 2.75
C LYS A 63 -2.43 1.79 3.76
N VAL A 64 -2.67 1.09 4.86
CA VAL A 64 -1.66 0.75 5.86
C VAL A 64 -1.17 -0.67 5.59
N ASP A 65 0.10 -0.81 5.25
CA ASP A 65 0.75 -2.12 5.08
C ASP A 65 1.28 -2.59 6.45
N LEU A 66 0.61 -3.56 7.07
CA LEU A 66 1.03 -4.13 8.35
C LEU A 66 1.99 -5.31 8.14
N GLY A 67 3.09 -5.28 8.88
CA GLY A 67 4.06 -6.38 8.93
C GLY A 67 3.81 -7.35 10.08
N HIS A 68 3.31 -6.86 11.22
CA HIS A 68 3.05 -7.69 12.39
C HIS A 68 1.98 -7.12 13.30
N VAL A 69 1.13 -7.98 13.87
CA VAL A 69 0.14 -7.67 14.90
C VAL A 69 0.44 -8.56 16.10
N ASP A 70 0.88 -7.95 17.20
CA ASP A 70 1.22 -8.66 18.43
C ASP A 70 0.11 -8.45 19.47
N GLU A 71 -0.70 -9.48 19.69
CA GLU A 71 -1.78 -9.49 20.68
C GLU A 71 -1.27 -9.32 22.12
N SER A 72 -0.10 -9.89 22.44
CA SER A 72 0.41 -9.90 23.81
C SER A 72 0.83 -8.51 24.28
N THR A 73 1.39 -7.71 23.36
CA THR A 73 1.80 -6.33 23.66
C THR A 73 0.83 -5.28 23.13
N ARG A 74 -0.22 -5.70 22.41
CA ARG A 74 -1.17 -4.83 21.69
C ARG A 74 -0.47 -3.81 20.80
N ARG A 75 0.49 -4.28 20.01
CA ARG A 75 1.29 -3.44 19.10
C ARG A 75 1.10 -3.86 17.65
N VAL A 76 1.02 -2.87 16.77
CA VAL A 76 1.11 -3.05 15.32
C VAL A 76 2.44 -2.52 14.81
N SER A 77 3.10 -3.29 13.96
CA SER A 77 4.27 -2.85 13.21
C SER A 77 3.87 -2.64 11.76
N ILE A 78 4.10 -1.44 11.21
CA ILE A 78 3.74 -1.09 9.85
C ILE A 78 4.95 -0.89 8.96
N PHE A 79 4.83 -1.26 7.69
CA PHE A 79 5.82 -0.91 6.67
C PHE A 79 5.62 0.50 6.14
N GLY A 80 4.41 1.04 6.20
CA GLY A 80 4.08 2.40 5.80
C GLY A 80 2.60 2.60 5.53
N VAL A 81 2.26 3.86 5.24
CA VAL A 81 0.99 4.32 4.70
C VAL A 81 1.23 4.72 3.23
N ASP A 82 0.34 4.28 2.35
CA ASP A 82 0.33 4.54 0.91
C ASP A 82 -0.88 5.42 0.59
N ASP A 83 -0.64 6.54 -0.07
CA ASP A 83 -1.57 7.65 -0.32
C ASP A 83 -2.29 7.56 -1.68
N ALA A 84 -1.88 6.62 -2.52
CA ALA A 84 -2.54 6.29 -3.78
C ALA A 84 -2.50 4.78 -3.98
N PRO A 85 -3.17 4.01 -3.10
CA PRO A 85 -2.89 2.60 -2.99
C PRO A 85 -3.38 1.80 -4.21
N ASP A 86 -2.61 0.78 -4.58
CA ASP A 86 -3.03 -0.28 -5.50
C ASP A 86 -3.70 -1.43 -4.72
N GLY A 87 -4.53 -2.23 -5.40
CA GLY A 87 -5.13 -3.43 -4.82
C GLY A 87 -6.55 -3.27 -4.29
N LEU A 88 -7.22 -2.14 -4.53
CA LEU A 88 -8.63 -1.96 -4.13
C LEU A 88 -9.56 -2.90 -4.90
N GLY A 89 -9.29 -3.13 -6.18
CA GLY A 89 -10.04 -4.10 -6.99
C GLY A 89 -9.84 -5.52 -6.49
N VAL A 90 -8.61 -5.87 -6.05
CA VAL A 90 -8.35 -7.15 -5.36
C VAL A 90 -9.17 -7.25 -4.08
N ALA A 91 -9.14 -6.22 -3.23
CA ALA A 91 -9.91 -6.16 -1.99
C ALA A 91 -11.42 -6.32 -2.25
N CYS A 92 -11.98 -5.61 -3.24
CA CYS A 92 -13.39 -5.74 -3.64
C CYS A 92 -13.76 -7.16 -4.05
N ARG A 93 -12.85 -7.91 -4.68
CA ARG A 93 -13.12 -9.27 -5.15
C ARG A 93 -13.04 -10.32 -4.06
N VAL A 94 -12.13 -10.16 -3.09
CA VAL A 94 -11.93 -11.15 -2.03
C VAL A 94 -12.71 -10.83 -0.75
N ASN A 95 -13.20 -9.59 -0.60
CA ASN A 95 -13.85 -9.10 0.60
C ASN A 95 -15.10 -8.27 0.24
N GLN A 96 -16.27 -8.91 0.32
CA GLN A 96 -17.55 -8.27 -0.03
C GLN A 96 -17.91 -7.12 0.93
N ASP A 97 -17.54 -7.23 2.20
CA ASP A 97 -17.78 -6.16 3.19
C ASP A 97 -16.94 -4.93 2.85
N PHE A 98 -15.69 -5.12 2.40
CA PHE A 98 -14.87 -4.03 1.88
C PHE A 98 -15.53 -3.35 0.68
N ALA A 99 -16.01 -4.13 -0.30
CA ALA A 99 -16.67 -3.58 -1.48
C ALA A 99 -17.89 -2.73 -1.10
N THR A 100 -18.71 -3.23 -0.17
CA THR A 100 -19.90 -2.52 0.33
C THR A 100 -19.53 -1.22 1.02
N LYS A 101 -18.59 -1.25 1.97
CA LYS A 101 -18.12 -0.05 2.68
C LYS A 101 -17.49 0.98 1.74
N LEU A 102 -16.78 0.53 0.69
CA LEU A 102 -16.21 1.42 -0.31
C LEU A 102 -17.31 2.12 -1.15
N GLN A 103 -18.34 1.38 -1.56
CA GLN A 103 -19.48 1.96 -2.29
C GLN A 103 -20.25 2.98 -1.43
N ASP A 104 -20.43 2.70 -0.14
CA ASP A 104 -21.04 3.65 0.80
C ASP A 104 -20.26 4.97 0.83
N VAL A 105 -18.93 4.91 0.92
CA VAL A 105 -18.10 6.12 0.89
C VAL A 105 -18.22 6.81 -0.46
N LEU A 106 -18.11 6.08 -1.59
CA LEU A 106 -18.23 6.66 -2.93
C LEU A 106 -19.56 7.37 -3.19
N ALA A 107 -20.65 6.91 -2.59
CA ALA A 107 -21.97 7.53 -2.72
C ALA A 107 -22.01 8.97 -2.17
N SER A 108 -21.10 9.31 -1.24
CA SER A 108 -20.96 10.66 -0.68
C SER A 108 -20.00 11.58 -1.44
N TRP A 109 -19.25 11.04 -2.41
CA TRP A 109 -18.27 11.79 -3.20
C TRP A 109 -18.85 12.23 -4.55
N PRO A 110 -18.39 13.37 -5.11
CA PRO A 110 -18.56 13.63 -6.52
C PRO A 110 -18.00 12.46 -7.35
N ARG A 111 -18.57 12.23 -8.54
CA ARG A 111 -18.20 11.10 -9.38
C ARG A 111 -16.68 11.07 -9.61
N VAL A 112 -16.09 9.89 -9.36
CA VAL A 112 -14.66 9.62 -9.55
C VAL A 112 -14.46 8.68 -10.75
N ARG A 113 -13.45 8.94 -11.57
CA ARG A 113 -12.94 7.99 -12.58
C ARG A 113 -11.43 7.83 -12.48
N SER A 114 -10.91 6.68 -12.87
CA SER A 114 -9.45 6.48 -12.97
C SER A 114 -8.92 7.00 -14.29
N LEU A 115 -7.83 7.78 -14.25
CA LEU A 115 -7.02 8.14 -15.43
C LEU A 115 -5.73 7.31 -15.37
N VAL A 116 -5.56 6.38 -16.30
CA VAL A 116 -4.42 5.45 -16.32
C VAL A 116 -3.51 5.79 -17.48
N LEU A 117 -2.27 6.21 -17.20
CA LEU A 117 -1.35 6.72 -18.22
C LEU A 117 -0.39 5.65 -18.75
N ASP A 118 0.36 5.00 -17.87
CA ASP A 118 1.48 4.12 -18.23
C ASP A 118 1.70 2.95 -17.26
N LYS A 119 0.67 2.58 -16.49
CA LYS A 119 0.69 1.38 -15.63
C LYS A 119 -0.61 0.60 -15.71
N ALA A 120 -0.55 -0.70 -15.44
CA ALA A 120 -1.76 -1.48 -15.18
C ALA A 120 -2.42 -1.03 -13.87
N SER A 121 -3.74 -1.18 -13.79
CA SER A 121 -4.54 -0.86 -12.60
C SER A 121 -5.70 -1.84 -12.44
N ASP A 122 -6.08 -2.11 -11.20
CA ASP A 122 -7.29 -2.84 -10.82
C ASP A 122 -8.50 -1.92 -10.59
N ASP A 123 -8.36 -0.62 -10.90
CA ASP A 123 -9.42 0.37 -10.64
C ASP A 123 -10.73 0.10 -11.38
N HIS A 124 -10.65 -0.57 -12.54
CA HIS A 124 -11.83 -0.91 -13.34
C HIS A 124 -12.84 -1.81 -12.63
N VAL A 125 -12.42 -2.50 -11.57
CA VAL A 125 -13.31 -3.34 -10.76
C VAL A 125 -14.28 -2.49 -9.92
N TRP A 126 -13.90 -1.28 -9.53
CA TRP A 126 -14.66 -0.47 -8.57
C TRP A 126 -15.00 0.95 -9.05
N LEU A 127 -14.32 1.48 -10.07
CA LEU A 127 -14.63 2.75 -10.75
C LEU A 127 -15.14 2.58 -12.19
N GLY A 128 -15.20 1.35 -12.70
CA GLY A 128 -15.50 1.08 -14.10
C GLY A 128 -14.35 1.48 -15.05
N GLN A 129 -14.61 1.50 -16.36
CA GLN A 129 -13.54 1.66 -17.35
C GLN A 129 -12.74 2.96 -17.17
N PRO A 130 -11.39 2.89 -17.21
CA PRO A 130 -10.54 4.07 -17.12
C PRO A 130 -10.88 5.10 -18.21
N LEU A 131 -10.70 6.37 -17.85
CA LEU A 131 -10.84 7.50 -18.76
C LEU A 131 -9.63 7.56 -19.69
N SER A 132 -9.88 7.69 -21.00
CA SER A 132 -8.83 7.99 -21.98
C SER A 132 -8.46 9.48 -21.98
N LEU A 133 -7.28 9.82 -22.50
CA LEU A 133 -6.86 11.21 -22.64
C LEU A 133 -7.79 12.03 -23.56
N LEU A 134 -8.44 11.38 -24.54
CA LEU A 134 -9.39 12.05 -25.44
C LEU A 134 -10.69 12.43 -24.72
N GLU A 135 -11.20 11.56 -23.85
CA GLU A 135 -12.40 11.82 -23.06
C GLU A 135 -12.16 12.83 -21.93
N LEU A 136 -10.91 13.05 -21.54
CA LEU A 136 -10.56 13.94 -20.43
C LEU A 136 -11.01 15.39 -20.67
N GLY A 137 -10.98 15.86 -21.92
CA GLY A 137 -11.35 17.23 -22.29
C GLY A 137 -12.84 17.54 -22.16
N SER A 138 -13.71 16.52 -22.20
CA SER A 138 -15.17 16.67 -22.08
C SER A 138 -15.72 16.21 -20.73
N CYS A 139 -14.90 15.57 -19.91
CA CYS A 139 -15.29 15.04 -18.61
C CYS A 139 -14.89 15.98 -17.47
N GLN A 140 -15.79 16.22 -16.51
CA GLN A 140 -15.55 17.04 -15.30
C GLN A 140 -15.44 16.18 -14.02
N ASP A 141 -15.43 14.86 -14.13
CA ASP A 141 -15.33 13.95 -12.98
C ASP A 141 -14.03 14.17 -12.20
N LEU A 142 -14.04 13.83 -10.92
CA LEU A 142 -12.80 13.74 -10.15
C LEU A 142 -11.94 12.58 -10.64
N LEU A 143 -10.63 12.68 -10.44
CA LEU A 143 -9.66 11.79 -11.04
C LEU A 143 -8.86 11.03 -9.98
N LEU A 144 -8.76 9.71 -10.18
CA LEU A 144 -7.71 8.89 -9.60
C LEU A 144 -6.61 8.69 -10.64
N VAL A 145 -5.50 9.43 -10.51
CA VAL A 145 -4.43 9.43 -11.52
C VAL A 145 -3.43 8.31 -11.25
N ARG A 146 -3.30 7.37 -12.19
CA ARG A 146 -2.36 6.24 -12.14
C ARG A 146 -1.25 6.42 -13.16
N SER A 147 -0.01 6.41 -12.68
CA SER A 147 1.19 6.41 -13.52
C SER A 147 2.32 5.63 -12.86
N ALA A 148 3.15 4.95 -13.65
CA ALA A 148 4.40 4.30 -13.22
C ALA A 148 5.53 5.30 -12.93
N GLN A 149 5.40 6.54 -13.39
CA GLN A 149 6.37 7.60 -13.18
C GLN A 149 5.86 8.57 -12.13
N ASN A 150 6.78 9.13 -11.36
CA ASN A 150 6.53 10.34 -10.59
C ASN A 150 7.03 11.49 -11.47
N SER A 151 6.10 12.22 -12.07
CA SER A 151 6.42 13.31 -13.01
C SER A 151 5.69 14.57 -12.58
N GLN A 152 6.38 15.71 -12.68
CA GLN A 152 5.76 17.02 -12.45
C GLN A 152 4.58 17.27 -13.40
N ALA A 153 4.55 16.60 -14.56
CA ALA A 153 3.43 16.70 -15.49
C ALA A 153 2.10 16.22 -14.89
N LEU A 154 2.14 15.32 -13.88
CA LEU A 154 0.92 14.87 -13.19
C LEU A 154 0.28 15.98 -12.35
N ALA A 155 1.04 17.02 -11.97
CA ALA A 155 0.52 18.16 -11.24
C ALA A 155 -0.57 18.92 -12.03
N THR A 156 -0.60 18.78 -13.35
CA THR A 156 -1.65 19.38 -14.20
C THR A 156 -3.06 18.83 -13.90
N PHE A 157 -3.14 17.64 -13.27
CA PHE A 157 -4.40 17.02 -12.86
C PHE A 157 -4.75 17.26 -11.38
N ALA A 158 -3.89 17.95 -10.61
CA ALA A 158 -4.05 18.07 -9.15
C ALA A 158 -5.41 18.65 -8.74
N SER A 159 -5.88 19.71 -9.41
CA SER A 159 -7.15 20.38 -9.11
C SER A 159 -8.40 19.50 -9.26
N ARG A 160 -8.29 18.32 -9.90
CA ARG A 160 -9.35 17.31 -10.02
C ARG A 160 -9.02 16.01 -9.28
N SER A 161 -7.83 15.90 -8.70
CA SER A 161 -7.33 14.63 -8.17
C SER A 161 -7.83 14.34 -6.76
N ILE A 162 -8.20 13.07 -6.52
CA ILE A 162 -8.57 12.56 -5.19
C ILE A 162 -7.38 12.00 -4.41
N THR A 163 -6.17 12.00 -4.98
CA THR A 163 -4.92 11.61 -4.33
C THR A 163 -3.81 12.60 -4.70
N PRO A 164 -2.68 12.64 -3.99
CA PRO A 164 -1.51 13.41 -4.43
C PRO A 164 -1.05 12.97 -5.83
N CYS A 165 -0.64 13.91 -6.67
CA CYS A 165 -0.13 13.63 -8.02
C CYS A 165 1.39 13.74 -8.05
N ALA A 166 1.93 14.91 -7.69
CA ALA A 166 3.37 15.17 -7.67
C ALA A 166 4.05 14.55 -6.44
N ASN A 167 3.41 14.68 -5.28
CA ASN A 167 3.93 14.24 -3.99
C ASN A 167 3.60 12.78 -3.64
N ARG A 168 2.94 12.07 -4.55
CA ARG A 168 2.54 10.67 -4.37
C ARG A 168 3.71 9.79 -3.92
N ASN A 169 3.49 8.88 -2.98
CA ASN A 169 4.50 7.95 -2.48
C ASN A 169 5.76 8.61 -1.86
N LEU A 170 5.69 9.90 -1.48
CA LEU A 170 6.78 10.52 -0.72
C LEU A 170 6.87 9.93 0.68
N ARG A 171 8.10 9.65 1.11
CA ARG A 171 8.39 8.97 2.37
C ARG A 171 8.86 9.89 3.50
N CYS A 172 8.84 11.21 3.30
CA CYS A 172 9.28 12.16 4.32
C CYS A 172 8.44 12.09 5.62
N TRP A 173 7.14 11.79 5.53
CA TRP A 173 6.28 11.62 6.71
C TRP A 173 6.81 10.54 7.66
N GLY A 174 7.36 9.45 7.13
CA GLY A 174 7.86 8.33 7.93
C GLY A 174 9.12 8.71 8.71
N GLN A 175 9.93 9.64 8.20
CA GLN A 175 11.03 10.23 8.97
C GLN A 175 10.49 11.09 10.12
N ALA A 176 9.50 11.94 9.86
CA ALA A 176 8.94 12.86 10.86
C ALA A 176 8.34 12.12 12.08
N VAL A 177 7.80 10.92 11.85
CA VAL A 177 7.19 10.08 12.90
C VAL A 177 8.15 9.03 13.47
N GLY A 178 9.43 9.06 13.09
CA GLY A 178 10.45 8.12 13.57
C GLY A 178 10.31 6.69 13.04
N LEU A 179 9.51 6.47 12.00
CA LEU A 179 9.37 5.16 11.36
C LEU A 179 10.61 4.81 10.53
N TRP A 180 11.25 5.81 9.92
CA TRP A 180 12.45 5.65 9.09
C TRP A 180 13.54 6.64 9.46
N SER A 181 14.80 6.25 9.25
CA SER A 181 15.96 7.12 9.39
C SER A 181 16.62 7.36 8.03
N PRO A 182 17.01 8.60 7.69
CA PRO A 182 17.74 8.87 6.46
C PRO A 182 19.14 8.25 6.51
N VAL A 183 19.57 7.66 5.40
CA VAL A 183 20.92 7.09 5.23
C VAL A 183 21.48 7.44 3.85
N GLN A 184 22.76 7.77 3.80
CA GLN A 184 23.50 8.16 2.61
C GLN A 184 24.69 7.23 2.35
N THR A 185 25.22 6.60 3.40
CA THR A 185 26.39 5.70 3.30
C THR A 185 26.11 4.36 3.95
N ALA A 186 26.77 3.32 3.45
CA ALA A 186 26.56 1.96 3.93
C ALA A 186 27.01 1.74 5.38
N ASP A 187 27.89 2.60 5.90
CA ASP A 187 28.39 2.53 7.28
C ASP A 187 27.32 2.93 8.30
N GLN A 188 26.27 3.65 7.87
CA GLN A 188 25.13 4.00 8.71
C GLN A 188 24.13 2.84 8.89
N LEU A 189 24.32 1.73 8.18
CA LEU A 189 23.34 0.65 8.13
C LEU A 189 23.49 -0.34 9.28
N PRO A 190 22.38 -0.80 9.91
CA PRO A 190 22.41 -1.72 11.04
C PRO A 190 22.58 -3.18 10.57
N TRP A 191 23.73 -3.48 9.96
CA TRP A 191 24.04 -4.79 9.36
C TRP A 191 23.86 -5.99 10.29
N LYS A 192 23.93 -5.80 11.61
CA LYS A 192 23.74 -6.86 12.61
C LYS A 192 22.27 -7.18 12.91
N GLN A 193 21.35 -6.23 12.72
CA GLN A 193 19.95 -6.34 13.16
C GLN A 193 19.00 -6.71 12.00
N GLY A 194 19.35 -6.33 10.77
CA GLY A 194 18.47 -6.43 9.61
C GLY A 194 17.69 -5.14 9.38
N PHE A 195 17.48 -4.78 8.13
CA PHE A 195 16.82 -3.53 7.75
C PHE A 195 16.18 -3.61 6.36
N VAL A 196 15.35 -2.61 6.07
CA VAL A 196 14.82 -2.33 4.74
C VAL A 196 15.25 -0.92 4.31
N LEU A 197 15.84 -0.79 3.13
CA LEU A 197 16.06 0.50 2.48
C LEU A 197 14.96 0.78 1.48
N LYS A 198 14.48 2.01 1.50
CA LYS A 198 13.42 2.52 0.62
C LYS A 198 13.89 3.83 -0.02
N PRO A 199 13.65 4.05 -1.32
CA PRO A 199 13.94 5.35 -1.93
C PRO A 199 13.06 6.44 -1.32
N ARG A 200 13.46 7.71 -1.44
CA ARG A 200 12.71 8.87 -0.91
C ARG A 200 11.28 8.96 -1.43
N GLN A 201 11.12 8.58 -2.70
CA GLN A 201 9.85 8.46 -3.39
C GLN A 201 9.93 7.18 -4.22
N GLY A 202 8.94 6.30 -4.12
CA GLY A 202 9.02 5.04 -4.86
C GLY A 202 7.75 4.23 -4.84
N MET A 203 7.62 3.37 -5.84
CA MET A 203 6.41 2.59 -6.15
C MET A 203 6.80 1.16 -6.52
N SER A 204 5.88 0.22 -6.34
CA SER A 204 6.01 -1.18 -6.76
C SER A 204 7.29 -1.88 -6.28
N CYS A 205 7.79 -1.52 -5.10
CA CYS A 205 9.04 -2.03 -4.53
C CYS A 205 10.30 -1.79 -5.39
N ARG A 206 10.26 -0.90 -6.38
CA ARG A 206 11.45 -0.50 -7.14
C ARG A 206 12.47 0.08 -6.16
N ASP A 207 13.71 -0.39 -6.27
CA ASP A 207 14.84 0.01 -5.44
C ASP A 207 14.65 -0.20 -3.92
N VAL A 208 13.68 -1.01 -3.52
CA VAL A 208 13.58 -1.48 -2.14
C VAL A 208 14.59 -2.60 -1.91
N MET A 209 15.43 -2.46 -0.90
CA MET A 209 16.45 -3.44 -0.53
C MET A 209 16.18 -3.98 0.85
N ILE A 210 16.24 -5.30 1.03
CA ILE A 210 15.97 -5.95 2.31
C ILE A 210 17.23 -6.68 2.75
N TRP A 211 17.79 -6.32 3.90
CA TRP A 211 18.88 -7.04 4.51
C TRP A 211 18.39 -7.80 5.73
N ARG A 212 18.62 -9.12 5.77
CA ARG A 212 18.42 -9.93 6.96
C ARG A 212 19.51 -11.00 7.00
N LYS A 213 20.15 -11.15 8.15
CA LYS A 213 21.14 -12.22 8.36
C LYS A 213 20.40 -13.55 8.43
N GLY A 214 20.60 -14.42 7.44
CA GLY A 214 19.86 -15.68 7.27
C GLY A 214 19.51 -15.92 5.80
N ARG A 215 18.91 -17.08 5.47
CA ARG A 215 18.49 -17.43 4.10
C ARG A 215 16.99 -17.20 3.90
N TYR A 216 16.50 -15.98 4.08
CA TYR A 216 15.17 -15.64 3.54
C TYR A 216 15.30 -15.32 2.05
N ARG A 217 14.50 -15.99 1.21
CA ARG A 217 14.39 -15.63 -0.20
C ARG A 217 13.87 -14.20 -0.31
N GLY A 218 14.40 -13.44 -1.27
CA GLY A 218 14.03 -12.03 -1.48
C GLY A 218 14.92 -11.02 -0.74
N SER A 219 15.87 -11.47 0.07
CA SER A 219 16.92 -10.61 0.64
C SER A 219 17.88 -10.09 -0.45
N SER A 220 18.35 -8.86 -0.29
CA SER A 220 19.38 -8.23 -1.11
C SER A 220 20.78 -8.56 -0.57
N SER A 221 21.75 -8.73 -1.46
CA SER A 221 23.16 -8.83 -1.08
C SER A 221 23.71 -7.48 -0.63
N ARG A 222 24.85 -7.49 0.08
CA ARG A 222 25.56 -6.25 0.42
C ARG A 222 25.88 -5.44 -0.83
N SER A 223 26.44 -6.06 -1.87
CA SER A 223 26.82 -5.37 -3.10
C SER A 223 25.62 -4.66 -3.76
N GLN A 224 24.46 -5.32 -3.82
CA GLN A 224 23.22 -4.71 -4.35
C GLN A 224 22.77 -3.50 -3.53
N ILE A 225 22.91 -3.58 -2.20
CA ILE A 225 22.58 -2.47 -1.28
C ILE A 225 23.53 -1.29 -1.51
N HIS A 226 24.84 -1.53 -1.58
CA HIS A 226 25.84 -0.50 -1.84
C HIS A 226 25.60 0.20 -3.18
N GLU A 227 25.41 -0.58 -4.25
CA GLU A 227 25.16 -0.04 -5.59
C GLU A 227 23.90 0.83 -5.61
N THR A 228 22.80 0.35 -5.01
CA THR A 228 21.55 1.09 -5.01
C THR A 228 21.63 2.35 -4.15
N LEU A 229 22.26 2.28 -2.98
CA LEU A 229 22.46 3.43 -2.11
C LEU A 229 23.33 4.50 -2.79
N ASN A 230 24.41 4.09 -3.47
CA ASN A 230 25.26 5.00 -4.23
C ASN A 230 24.50 5.65 -5.39
N ARG A 231 23.67 4.89 -6.12
CA ARG A 231 22.84 5.42 -7.21
C ARG A 231 21.78 6.42 -6.71
N GLN A 232 21.16 6.14 -5.57
CA GLN A 232 20.07 6.96 -5.02
C GLN A 232 20.57 8.15 -4.21
N GLY A 233 21.78 8.09 -3.64
CA GLY A 233 22.41 9.12 -2.80
C GLY A 233 21.80 9.26 -1.41
N LEU A 234 20.46 9.25 -1.30
CA LEU A 234 19.72 9.28 -0.04
C LEU A 234 18.58 8.26 -0.07
N MET A 235 18.54 7.39 0.93
CA MET A 235 17.46 6.42 1.15
C MET A 235 16.95 6.48 2.59
N TYR A 236 15.81 5.86 2.82
CA TYR A 236 15.22 5.69 4.15
C TYR A 236 15.44 4.28 4.66
N CYS A 237 16.06 4.15 5.83
CA CYS A 237 16.29 2.92 6.54
C CYS A 237 15.18 2.68 7.56
N GLN A 238 14.54 1.51 7.46
CA GLN A 238 13.62 0.97 8.45
C GLN A 238 14.27 -0.24 9.10
N ASN A 239 14.14 -0.40 10.42
CA ASN A 239 14.46 -1.67 11.05
C ASN A 239 13.63 -2.79 10.42
N PHE A 240 14.23 -3.97 10.25
CA PHE A 240 13.50 -5.09 9.65
C PHE A 240 12.34 -5.50 10.55
N ILE A 241 11.13 -5.38 10.02
CA ILE A 241 9.92 -5.93 10.62
C ILE A 241 9.69 -7.28 9.97
N GLU A 242 9.74 -8.35 10.76
CA GLU A 242 9.47 -9.70 10.26
C GLU A 242 7.99 -9.83 9.91
N PRO A 243 7.65 -10.28 8.67
CA PRO A 243 6.26 -10.53 8.29
C PRO A 243 5.61 -11.59 9.19
N MET A 244 4.30 -11.53 9.32
CA MET A 244 3.54 -12.57 10.04
C MET A 244 3.69 -13.92 9.35
N ARG A 245 3.57 -15.01 10.11
CA ARG A 245 3.36 -16.33 9.52
C ARG A 245 1.87 -16.48 9.21
N CYS A 246 1.54 -16.97 8.01
CA CYS A 246 0.17 -17.18 7.61
C CYS A 246 -0.44 -18.35 8.42
N PRO A 247 -1.48 -18.13 9.22
CA PRO A 247 -2.07 -19.20 10.03
C PRO A 247 -2.89 -20.19 9.21
N PHE A 248 -3.24 -19.84 7.96
CA PHE A 248 -4.11 -20.65 7.10
C PHE A 248 -3.35 -21.58 6.15
N LEU A 249 -2.04 -21.34 5.98
CA LEU A 249 -1.19 -22.04 5.03
C LEU A 249 -0.04 -22.69 5.80
N CYS A 250 -0.21 -23.98 6.13
CA CYS A 250 0.81 -24.79 6.79
C CYS A 250 0.95 -26.13 6.05
N ASN A 251 1.94 -26.22 5.15
CA ASN A 251 2.26 -27.44 4.40
C ASN A 251 3.72 -27.85 4.61
N GLY A 252 4.24 -27.67 5.83
CA GLY A 252 5.65 -27.89 6.15
C GLY A 252 6.60 -26.82 5.60
N LYS A 253 6.05 -25.69 5.11
CA LYS A 253 6.76 -24.54 4.57
C LYS A 253 6.32 -23.27 5.27
N ASP A 254 7.22 -22.29 5.31
CA ASP A 254 6.95 -21.00 5.93
C ASP A 254 6.25 -20.06 4.96
N TRP A 255 4.97 -19.80 5.19
CA TRP A 255 4.21 -18.79 4.46
C TRP A 255 4.25 -17.46 5.19
N LEU A 256 4.84 -16.45 4.55
CA LEU A 256 4.98 -15.11 5.09
C LEU A 256 3.82 -14.24 4.60
N MET A 257 3.21 -13.51 5.52
CA MET A 257 1.96 -12.79 5.34
C MET A 257 2.09 -11.33 5.75
N VAL A 258 1.44 -10.47 4.98
CA VAL A 258 1.21 -9.05 5.30
C VAL A 258 -0.27 -8.74 5.23
N LEU A 259 -0.71 -7.79 6.04
CA LEU A 259 -2.08 -7.31 6.03
C LEU A 259 -2.12 -5.96 5.35
N ARG A 260 -3.08 -5.75 4.45
CA ARG A 260 -3.29 -4.47 3.76
C ARG A 260 -4.62 -3.90 4.20
N ALA A 261 -4.57 -3.03 5.19
CA ALA A 261 -5.75 -2.36 5.73
C ALA A 261 -6.01 -1.06 4.96
N PHE A 262 -7.20 -0.91 4.41
CA PHE A 262 -7.58 0.24 3.61
C PHE A 262 -8.53 1.15 4.39
N PHE A 263 -8.38 2.43 4.16
CA PHE A 263 -9.21 3.49 4.72
C PHE A 263 -9.64 4.43 3.60
N ALA A 264 -10.86 4.92 3.69
CA ALA A 264 -11.35 5.98 2.82
C ALA A 264 -11.86 7.15 3.64
N PHE A 265 -11.65 8.37 3.13
CA PHE A 265 -12.13 9.58 3.78
C PHE A 265 -13.65 9.72 3.55
N ASP A 266 -14.39 9.64 4.64
CA ASP A 266 -15.84 9.85 4.66
C ASP A 266 -16.10 11.35 4.81
N VAL A 267 -16.64 11.98 3.76
CA VAL A 267 -16.89 13.43 3.74
C VAL A 267 -18.04 13.85 4.64
N THR A 268 -18.94 12.93 5.00
CA THR A 268 -20.05 13.22 5.93
C THR A 268 -19.52 13.29 7.35
N ALA A 269 -18.64 12.35 7.71
CA ALA A 269 -18.04 12.28 9.04
C ALA A 269 -16.74 13.09 9.18
N MET A 270 -16.22 13.63 8.07
CA MET A 270 -14.94 14.35 7.97
C MET A 270 -13.78 13.59 8.63
N LYS A 271 -13.70 12.29 8.37
CA LYS A 271 -12.64 11.42 8.91
C LYS A 271 -12.42 10.20 8.04
N TYR A 272 -11.25 9.59 8.16
CA TYR A 272 -11.00 8.27 7.59
C TYR A 272 -11.88 7.21 8.26
N ARG A 273 -12.47 6.34 7.44
CA ARG A 273 -13.24 5.16 7.83
C ARG A 273 -12.48 3.91 7.41
N TYR A 274 -12.32 2.96 8.33
CA TYR A 274 -11.75 1.65 8.01
C TYR A 274 -12.71 0.86 7.11
N LEU A 275 -12.16 0.34 6.01
CA LEU A 275 -12.94 -0.42 5.02
C LEU A 275 -12.75 -1.94 5.16
N GLY A 276 -11.75 -2.42 5.89
CA GLY A 276 -11.26 -3.79 5.75
C GLY A 276 -10.05 -3.83 4.82
N GLY A 277 -9.90 -4.93 4.09
CA GLY A 277 -8.91 -5.06 3.03
C GLY A 277 -8.65 -6.52 2.67
N PHE A 278 -7.38 -6.85 2.48
CA PHE A 278 -6.94 -8.23 2.25
C PHE A 278 -5.60 -8.52 2.92
N TRP A 279 -5.40 -9.77 3.29
CA TRP A 279 -4.07 -10.29 3.58
C TRP A 279 -3.45 -10.86 2.30
N LEU A 280 -2.13 -10.81 2.21
CA LEU A 280 -1.35 -11.38 1.13
C LEU A 280 -0.25 -12.24 1.74
N SER A 281 -0.15 -13.48 1.27
CA SER A 281 0.81 -14.46 1.72
C SER A 281 1.65 -15.00 0.57
N ARG A 282 2.92 -15.33 0.84
CA ARG A 282 3.84 -15.96 -0.11
C ARG A 282 4.76 -16.95 0.60
N GLU A 283 5.07 -18.04 -0.10
CA GLU A 283 5.97 -19.07 0.39
C GLU A 283 7.43 -18.58 0.48
N GLU A 284 8.00 -18.64 1.67
CA GLU A 284 9.42 -18.46 2.04
C GLU A 284 10.11 -17.20 1.49
N ASN A 285 9.35 -16.19 1.08
CA ASN A 285 9.88 -15.01 0.41
C ASN A 285 9.39 -13.72 1.07
N ILE A 286 10.33 -12.92 1.56
CA ILE A 286 10.04 -11.66 2.27
C ILE A 286 9.65 -10.51 1.32
N ARG A 287 9.79 -10.69 0.00
CA ARG A 287 9.24 -9.76 -1.01
C ARG A 287 7.81 -10.16 -1.35
N LEU A 288 6.88 -9.57 -0.61
CA LEU A 288 5.46 -9.94 -0.64
C LEU A 288 4.62 -9.10 -1.62
N HIS A 289 5.15 -8.04 -2.23
CA HIS A 289 4.36 -7.21 -3.14
C HIS A 289 4.39 -7.72 -4.59
N GLY A 290 3.22 -7.80 -5.24
CA GLY A 290 3.07 -7.90 -6.69
C GLY A 290 3.57 -9.19 -7.33
N SER A 291 3.60 -10.29 -6.57
CA SER A 291 4.09 -11.58 -7.08
C SER A 291 2.91 -12.47 -7.51
N THR A 292 3.05 -13.14 -8.65
CA THR A 292 2.01 -14.01 -9.23
C THR A 292 1.82 -15.34 -8.48
N ASP A 293 2.79 -15.69 -7.63
CA ASP A 293 2.75 -16.84 -6.73
C ASP A 293 2.16 -16.50 -5.36
N ALA A 294 1.59 -15.30 -5.20
CA ALA A 294 0.95 -14.89 -3.95
C ALA A 294 -0.46 -15.49 -3.80
N VAL A 295 -0.80 -15.78 -2.55
CA VAL A 295 -2.15 -16.15 -2.13
C VAL A 295 -2.75 -14.99 -1.33
N VAL A 296 -4.00 -14.65 -1.59
CA VAL A 296 -4.70 -13.55 -0.91
C VAL A 296 -5.98 -14.03 -0.24
N GLY A 297 -6.49 -13.27 0.73
CA GLY A 297 -7.81 -13.49 1.28
C GLY A 297 -8.32 -12.28 2.07
N PRO A 298 -9.58 -12.31 2.51
CA PRO A 298 -10.23 -11.17 3.16
C PRO A 298 -9.57 -10.78 4.49
N LEU A 299 -9.41 -9.47 4.70
CA LEU A 299 -9.07 -8.85 5.99
C LEU A 299 -10.27 -8.03 6.46
N GLN A 300 -10.80 -8.34 7.64
CA GLN A 300 -12.01 -7.70 8.18
C GLN A 300 -11.76 -6.96 9.48
#